data_AF-X1N1R3-F1
#
_entry.id   AF-X1N1R3-F1
#
_cell.length_a   1.000
_cell.length_b   1.000
_cell.length_c   1.000
_cell.angle_alpha   90.00
_cell.angle_beta   90.00
_cell.angle_gamma   90.00
#
_symmetry.space_group_name_H-M   'P 1'
#
loop_
_entity.id
_entity.type
_entity.pdbx_description
1 polymer ?
#
loop_
_entity_poly.entity_id
_entity_poly.type
_entity_poly.pdbx_seq_one_letter_code
_entity_poly.pdbx_strand_id
1 'polypeptide(L)'
;DEERIEKNLNLTKGACLSEKIMLNLVEKGIGRQEGHEILRKAAIKAKKENRFIKEILLENKNITESFTKDEIDNLLNPHNYIGKSLELLEKLIKFLKNKHNL
;
A
#
# COMPACT_ATOMS: atom_id res chain seq x y z
N ASP A 1 13.33 9.67 -15.02
CA ASP A 1 12.01 9.22 -15.52
C ASP A 1 11.06 8.90 -14.41
N GLU A 2 10.18 9.85 -14.13
CA GLU A 2 9.02 9.66 -13.26
C GLU A 2 8.11 8.53 -13.77
N GLU A 3 7.88 8.45 -15.08
CA GLU A 3 7.08 7.38 -15.71
C GLU A 3 7.62 5.97 -15.45
N ARG A 4 8.96 5.81 -15.46
CA ARG A 4 9.58 4.51 -15.17
C ARG A 4 9.48 4.16 -13.69
N ILE A 5 9.54 5.15 -12.80
CA ILE A 5 9.31 4.96 -11.37
C ILE A 5 7.88 4.50 -11.15
N GLU A 6 6.90 5.18 -11.74
CA GLU A 6 5.47 4.83 -11.61
C GLU A 6 5.20 3.40 -12.12
N LYS A 7 5.75 3.05 -13.29
CA LYS A 7 5.67 1.68 -13.80
C LYS A 7 6.27 0.67 -12.83
N ASN A 8 7.42 0.99 -12.24
CA ASN A 8 8.12 0.11 -11.32
C ASN A 8 7.38 -0.08 -9.99
N LEU A 9 6.80 0.99 -9.44
CA LEU A 9 5.96 0.92 -8.23
C LEU A 9 4.77 -0.02 -8.43
N ASN A 10 4.21 -0.04 -9.64
CA ASN A 10 3.07 -0.88 -9.99
C ASN A 10 3.45 -2.28 -10.55
N LEU A 11 4.74 -2.66 -10.59
CA LEU A 11 5.16 -3.97 -11.15
C LEU A 11 4.50 -5.16 -10.46
N THR A 12 4.29 -5.07 -9.16
CA THR A 12 3.64 -6.13 -8.37
C THR A 12 2.11 -5.97 -8.33
N LYS A 13 1.56 -5.00 -9.06
CA LYS A 13 0.14 -4.67 -9.14
C LYS A 13 -0.54 -4.53 -7.77
N GLY A 14 0.17 -3.89 -6.85
CA GLY A 14 -0.27 -3.61 -5.48
C GLY A 14 0.13 -4.65 -4.44
N ALA A 15 0.71 -5.80 -4.81
CA ALA A 15 1.09 -6.83 -3.84
C ALA A 15 2.18 -6.35 -2.85
N CYS A 16 3.08 -5.45 -3.25
CA CYS A 16 4.07 -4.86 -2.35
C CYS A 16 3.47 -4.01 -1.22
N LEU A 17 2.21 -3.58 -1.35
CA LEU A 17 1.50 -2.76 -0.36
C LEU A 17 0.59 -3.59 0.56
N SER A 18 0.68 -4.93 0.49
CA SER A 18 -0.21 -5.84 1.24
C SER A 18 -0.11 -5.68 2.76
N GLU A 19 1.04 -5.25 3.29
CA GLU A 19 1.22 -5.01 4.72
C GLU A 19 0.31 -3.88 5.23
N LYS A 20 0.20 -2.76 4.49
CA LYS A 20 -0.66 -1.63 4.86
C LYS A 20 -2.13 -2.05 4.93
N ILE A 21 -2.55 -2.89 3.98
CA ILE A 21 -3.91 -3.44 3.98
C ILE A 21 -4.11 -4.33 5.21
N MET A 22 -3.15 -5.20 5.53
CA MET A 22 -3.25 -6.11 6.67
C MET A 22 -3.52 -5.37 7.98
N LEU A 23 -2.84 -4.24 8.21
CA LEU A 23 -3.07 -3.39 9.37
C LEU A 23 -4.50 -2.84 9.39
N ASN A 24 -4.96 -2.31 8.26
CA ASN A 24 -6.30 -1.73 8.14
C ASN A 24 -7.41 -2.78 8.31
N LEU A 25 -7.21 -4.01 7.82
CA LEU A 25 -8.14 -5.13 8.03
C LEU A 25 -8.33 -5.39 9.52
N VAL A 26 -7.23 -5.40 10.28
CA VAL A 26 -7.26 -5.63 11.73
C VAL A 26 -7.93 -4.46 12.46
N GLU A 27 -7.65 -3.22 12.07
CA GLU A 27 -8.30 -2.02 12.63
C GLU A 27 -9.82 -2.01 12.41
N LYS A 28 -10.30 -2.58 11.30
CA LYS A 28 -11.73 -2.74 10.98
C LYS A 28 -12.37 -3.98 11.64
N GLY A 29 -11.63 -4.72 12.46
CA GLY A 29 -12.14 -5.85 13.24
C GLY A 29 -12.00 -7.22 12.58
N ILE A 30 -11.35 -7.32 11.41
CA ILE A 30 -11.06 -8.62 10.78
C ILE A 30 -9.88 -9.27 11.52
N GLY A 31 -10.06 -10.51 11.96
CA GLY A 31 -9.02 -11.24 12.68
C GLY A 31 -7.72 -11.35 11.88
N ARG A 32 -6.56 -11.23 12.54
CA ARG A 32 -5.24 -11.24 11.87
C ARG A 32 -5.03 -12.46 10.96
N GLN A 33 -5.46 -13.64 11.39
CA GLN A 33 -5.32 -14.85 10.57
C GLN A 33 -6.26 -14.83 9.35
N GLU A 34 -7.48 -14.36 9.53
CA GLU A 34 -8.46 -14.22 8.45
C GLU A 34 -7.98 -13.22 7.40
N GLY A 35 -7.56 -12.02 7.83
CA GLY A 35 -7.02 -10.99 6.95
C GLY A 35 -5.79 -11.47 6.17
N HIS A 36 -4.90 -12.22 6.82
CA HIS A 36 -3.74 -12.81 6.16
C HIS A 36 -4.17 -13.81 5.07
N GLU A 37 -5.12 -14.70 5.34
CA GLU A 37 -5.63 -15.65 4.34
C GLU A 37 -6.34 -14.95 3.18
N ILE A 38 -7.13 -13.90 3.45
CA ILE A 38 -7.76 -13.09 2.40
C ILE A 38 -6.70 -12.47 1.48
N LEU A 39 -5.70 -11.80 2.06
CA LEU A 39 -4.62 -11.17 1.28
C LEU A 39 -3.78 -12.18 0.52
N ARG A 40 -3.46 -13.33 1.14
CA ARG A 40 -2.70 -14.39 0.49
C ARG A 40 -3.42 -14.93 -0.74
N LYS A 41 -4.72 -15.23 -0.61
CA LYS A 41 -5.55 -15.70 -1.72
C LYS A 41 -5.68 -14.64 -2.80
N ALA A 42 -5.88 -13.37 -2.42
CA ALA A 42 -5.97 -12.26 -3.36
C ALA A 42 -4.67 -12.08 -4.15
N ALA A 43 -3.50 -12.12 -3.50
CA ALA A 43 -2.20 -12.00 -4.15
C ALA A 43 -1.93 -13.15 -5.14
N ILE A 44 -2.25 -14.39 -4.75
CA ILE A 44 -2.10 -15.57 -5.64
C ILE A 44 -3.02 -15.44 -6.86
N LYS A 45 -4.29 -15.07 -6.66
CA LYS A 45 -5.26 -14.90 -7.74
C LYS A 45 -4.87 -13.74 -8.67
N ALA A 46 -4.50 -12.60 -8.12
CA ALA A 46 -4.04 -11.43 -8.87
C ALA A 46 -2.81 -11.77 -9.75
N LYS A 47 -1.85 -12.52 -9.21
CA LYS A 47 -0.69 -12.99 -9.98
C LYS A 47 -1.09 -13.95 -11.10
N LYS A 48 -1.97 -14.91 -10.83
CA LYS A 48 -2.45 -15.89 -11.81
C LYS A 48 -3.24 -15.25 -12.96
N GLU A 49 -4.10 -14.29 -12.62
CA GLU A 49 -4.98 -13.59 -13.57
C GLU A 49 -4.34 -12.34 -14.18
N ASN A 50 -3.12 -12.00 -13.76
CA ASN A 50 -2.43 -10.77 -14.17
C ASN A 50 -3.26 -9.50 -13.92
N ARG A 51 -3.92 -9.43 -12.77
CA ARG A 51 -4.83 -8.34 -12.34
C ARG A 51 -4.26 -7.58 -11.15
N PHE A 52 -4.82 -6.40 -10.85
CA PHE A 52 -4.45 -5.69 -9.63
C PHE A 52 -5.09 -6.34 -8.41
N ILE A 53 -4.36 -6.36 -7.29
CA ILE A 53 -4.86 -6.98 -6.06
C ILE A 53 -6.14 -6.29 -5.56
N LYS A 54 -6.30 -4.98 -5.76
CA LYS A 54 -7.53 -4.24 -5.45
C LYS A 54 -8.76 -4.83 -6.12
N GLU A 55 -8.64 -5.23 -7.39
CA GLU A 55 -9.77 -5.75 -8.15
C GLU A 55 -10.24 -7.07 -7.55
N ILE A 56 -9.30 -7.90 -7.10
CA ILE A 56 -9.61 -9.17 -6.44
C ILE A 56 -10.19 -8.95 -5.03
N LEU A 57 -9.67 -7.98 -4.28
CA LEU A 57 -10.17 -7.66 -2.95
C LEU A 57 -11.61 -7.12 -2.99
N LEU A 58 -11.94 -6.32 -4.01
CA LEU A 58 -13.30 -5.78 -4.21
C LEU A 58 -14.32 -6.83 -4.66
N GLU A 59 -13.88 -8.03 -5.05
CA GLU A 59 -14.78 -9.18 -5.30
C GLU A 59 -15.15 -9.90 -3.99
N ASN A 60 -14.44 -9.64 -2.88
CA ASN A 60 -14.67 -10.31 -1.60
C ASN A 60 -15.68 -9.53 -0.75
N LYS A 61 -16.80 -10.18 -0.42
CA LYS A 61 -17.88 -9.58 0.40
C LYS A 61 -17.39 -9.03 1.74
N ASN A 62 -16.55 -9.76 2.46
CA ASN A 62 -16.03 -9.33 3.77
C ASN A 62 -15.23 -8.02 3.65
N ILE A 63 -14.56 -7.81 2.51
CA ILE A 63 -13.83 -6.58 2.23
C ILE A 63 -14.79 -5.46 1.86
N THR A 64 -15.72 -5.69 0.94
CA THR A 64 -16.67 -4.64 0.49
C THR A 64 -17.66 -4.22 1.56
N GLU A 65 -17.91 -5.05 2.56
CA GLU A 65 -18.71 -4.70 3.74
C GLU A 65 -17.95 -3.80 4.72
N SER A 66 -16.62 -3.89 4.76
CA SER A 66 -15.76 -3.14 5.70
C SER A 66 -15.06 -1.93 5.09
N PHE A 67 -14.88 -1.94 3.77
CA PHE A 67 -14.15 -0.94 2.98
C PHE A 67 -14.92 -0.53 1.74
N THR A 68 -14.91 0.77 1.50
CA THR A 68 -15.28 1.37 0.23
C THR A 68 -14.19 1.17 -0.82
N LYS A 69 -14.56 1.32 -2.09
CA LYS A 69 -13.60 1.29 -3.20
C LYS A 69 -12.50 2.34 -3.03
N ASP A 70 -12.87 3.56 -2.64
CA ASP A 70 -11.93 4.67 -2.48
C ASP A 70 -10.95 4.44 -1.32
N GLU A 71 -11.38 3.80 -0.23
CA GLU A 71 -10.48 3.38 0.84
C GLU A 71 -9.45 2.36 0.34
N ILE A 72 -9.87 1.34 -0.42
CA ILE A 72 -8.96 0.34 -0.99
C ILE A 72 -8.01 0.98 -2.01
N ASP A 73 -8.49 1.87 -2.87
CA ASP A 73 -7.66 2.60 -3.83
C ASP A 73 -6.61 3.47 -3.11
N ASN A 74 -6.99 4.15 -2.02
CA ASN A 74 -6.07 4.95 -1.21
C ASN A 74 -5.02 4.10 -0.47
N LEU A 75 -5.40 2.92 0.03
CA LEU A 75 -4.49 2.00 0.69
C LEU A 75 -3.47 1.38 -0.27
N LEU A 76 -3.88 1.16 -1.52
CA LEU A 76 -3.04 0.58 -2.58
C LEU A 76 -2.38 1.62 -3.48
N ASN A 77 -2.40 2.89 -3.08
CA ASN A 77 -1.66 3.95 -3.76
C ASN A 77 -0.22 4.03 -3.21
N PRO A 78 0.82 3.75 -4.03
CA PRO A 78 2.22 3.82 -3.62
C PRO A 78 2.64 5.20 -3.09
N HIS A 79 2.05 6.28 -3.63
CA HIS A 79 2.34 7.66 -3.24
C HIS A 79 1.93 7.95 -1.79
N ASN A 80 0.93 7.21 -1.28
CA ASN A 80 0.45 7.33 0.10
C ASN A 80 1.25 6.45 1.08
N TYR A 81 2.36 5.85 0.65
CA TYR A 81 3.16 4.92 1.46
C TYR A 81 4.66 5.24 1.43
N ILE A 82 5.01 6.52 1.60
CA ILE A 82 6.39 7.01 1.65
C ILE A 82 6.96 7.10 3.08
N GLY A 83 6.19 6.73 4.10
CA GLY A 83 6.60 6.76 5.50
C GLY A 83 7.12 8.12 5.95
N LYS A 84 8.29 8.15 6.60
CA LYS A 84 8.93 9.38 7.12
C LYS A 84 9.91 10.03 6.14
N SER A 85 9.84 9.70 4.85
CA SER A 85 10.83 10.15 3.86
C SER A 85 10.97 11.68 3.83
N LEU A 86 9.86 12.42 3.86
CA LEU A 86 9.87 13.88 3.90
C LEU A 86 10.42 14.44 5.22
N GLU A 87 9.99 13.88 6.36
CA GLU A 87 10.48 14.30 7.68
C GLU A 87 12.00 14.12 7.82
N LEU A 88 12.55 13.01 7.30
CA LEU A 88 13.99 12.75 7.30
C LEU A 88 14.73 13.70 6.37
N LEU A 89 14.19 13.99 5.20
CA LEU A 89 14.76 14.95 4.27
C LEU A 89 14.83 16.35 4.89
N GLU A 90 13.76 16.81 5.53
CA GLU A 90 13.72 18.11 6.22
C GLU A 90 14.75 18.18 7.35
N LYS A 91 14.85 17.12 8.17
CA LYS A 91 15.87 17.01 9.22
C LYS A 91 17.28 17.09 8.65
N LEU A 92 17.53 16.41 7.53
CA LEU A 92 18.82 16.44 6.85
C LEU A 92 19.15 17.83 6.31
N ILE A 93 18.19 18.50 5.65
CA ILE A 93 18.36 19.86 5.14
C ILE A 93 18.69 20.82 6.29
N LYS A 94 17.96 20.74 7.41
CA LYS A 94 18.21 21.56 8.59
C LYS A 94 19.61 21.31 9.18
N PHE A 95 20.01 20.05 9.28
CA PHE A 95 21.34 19.68 9.75
C PHE A 95 22.44 20.25 8.85
N LEU A 96 22.31 20.13 7.52
CA LEU A 96 23.29 20.65 6.57
C LEU A 96 23.39 22.17 6.61
N LYS A 97 22.25 22.88 6.71
CA LYS A 97 22.26 24.35 6.85
C LYS A 97 22.99 24.80 8.10
N ASN A 98 22.70 24.18 9.25
CA ASN A 98 23.38 24.47 10.52
C ASN A 98 24.87 24.14 10.46
N LYS A 99 25.26 23.04 9.80
CA LYS A 99 26.67 22.62 9.72
C LYS A 99 27.51 23.52 8.80
N HIS A 100 26.91 24.07 7.75
CA HIS A 100 27.59 24.86 6.73
C HIS A 100 27.32 26.37 6.83
N ASN A 101 26.63 26.85 7.87
CA ASN A 101 26.20 28.25 8.04
C ASN A 101 25.51 28.81 6.77
N LEU A 102 24.62 28.02 6.16
CA LEU A 102 23.77 28.43 5.05
C LEU A 102 22.46 29.06 5.54
#